data_AF-A0A6A5VH60-F1
#
_entry.id   AF-A0A6A5VH60-F1
#
_cell.length_a   1.000
_cell.length_b   1.000
_cell.length_c   1.000
_cell.angle_alpha   90.00
_cell.angle_beta   90.00
_cell.angle_gamma   90.00
#
_symmetry.space_group_name_H-M   'P 1'
#
loop_
_entity.id
_entity.type
_entity.pdbx_description
1 polymer ?
#
loop_
_entity_poly.entity_id
_entity_poly.type
_entity_poly.pdbx_seq_one_letter_code
_entity_poly.pdbx_strand_id
1 'polypeptide(L)'
;MQKQQPVKFEHEQIPDNDRYIRLLKIAHDKRDQLPVRCELSTWPLVTAPVYDAISYTWGDPSEATDILLNESQFLVRGNCEYVLQQIRALNQDQHI
;
A
#
# COMPACT_ATOMS: atom_id res chain seq x y z
N MET A 1 -14.27 6.66 -28.46
CA MET A 1 -14.07 6.52 -27.01
C MET A 1 -12.68 5.94 -26.80
N GLN A 2 -11.69 6.76 -26.45
CA GLN A 2 -10.33 6.28 -26.20
C GLN A 2 -10.32 5.61 -24.82
N LYS A 3 -10.06 4.30 -24.77
CA LYS A 3 -9.78 3.60 -23.52
C LYS A 3 -8.41 4.08 -23.06
N GLN A 4 -8.35 4.94 -22.04
CA GLN A 4 -7.09 5.29 -21.41
C GLN A 4 -6.56 4.00 -20.76
N GLN A 5 -5.34 3.59 -21.14
CA GLN A 5 -4.65 2.53 -20.42
C GLN A 5 -4.44 2.98 -18.97
N PRO A 6 -4.61 2.10 -17.98
CA PRO A 6 -4.31 2.45 -16.60
C PRO A 6 -2.83 2.84 -16.53
N VAL A 7 -2.55 4.01 -15.92
CA VAL A 7 -1.18 4.44 -15.68
C VAL A 7 -0.52 3.39 -14.79
N LYS A 8 0.57 2.81 -15.28
CA LYS A 8 1.34 1.84 -14.51
C LYS A 8 2.08 2.60 -13.41
N PHE A 9 1.99 2.11 -12.19
CA PHE A 9 2.77 2.68 -11.09
C PHE A 9 4.27 2.50 -11.34
N GLU A 10 5.04 3.57 -11.15
CA GLU A 10 6.50 3.57 -11.22
C GLU A 10 7.06 4.09 -9.90
N HIS A 11 8.08 3.38 -9.37
CA HIS A 11 8.75 3.83 -8.17
C HIS A 11 9.66 5.02 -8.48
N GLU A 12 9.41 6.16 -7.83
CA GLU A 12 10.32 7.30 -7.85
C GLU A 12 11.67 6.95 -7.23
N GLN A 13 12.77 7.49 -7.75
CA GLN A 13 14.08 7.30 -7.15
C GLN A 13 14.11 7.89 -5.73
N ILE A 14 14.60 7.11 -4.75
CA ILE A 14 14.81 7.62 -3.39
C ILE A 14 16.03 8.56 -3.41
N PRO A 15 15.97 9.76 -2.80
CA PRO A 15 17.07 10.73 -2.82
C PRO A 15 18.38 10.19 -2.23
N ASP A 16 18.29 9.54 -1.06
CA ASP A 16 19.41 8.92 -0.35
C ASP A 16 18.90 7.64 0.34
N ASN A 17 19.38 6.48 -0.12
CA ASN A 17 18.92 5.17 0.34
C ASN A 17 19.22 4.91 1.83
N ASP A 18 20.20 5.60 2.42
CA ASP A 18 20.57 5.39 3.83
C ASP A 18 19.78 6.30 4.78
N ARG A 19 19.08 7.31 4.25
CA ARG A 19 18.42 8.35 5.04
C ARG A 19 16.93 8.47 4.81
N TYR A 20 16.39 7.74 3.83
CA TYR A 20 14.99 7.84 3.45
C TYR A 20 14.34 6.46 3.40
N ILE A 21 13.06 6.44 3.74
CA ILE A 21 12.20 5.26 3.65
C ILE A 21 10.92 5.62 2.89
N ARG A 22 10.22 4.60 2.40
CA ARG A 22 8.85 4.76 1.93
C ARG A 22 7.89 4.21 2.96
N LEU A 23 6.87 4.99 3.27
CA LEU A 23 5.77 4.57 4.13
C LEU A 23 4.52 4.36 3.29
N LEU A 24 3.81 3.29 3.61
CA LEU A 24 2.54 2.94 3.01
C LEU A 24 1.43 3.39 3.96
N LYS A 25 0.50 4.18 3.45
CA LYS A 25 -0.71 4.59 4.17
C LYS A 25 -1.91 3.91 3.53
N ILE A 26 -2.71 3.25 4.36
CA ILE A 26 -3.91 2.55 3.90
C ILE A 26 -5.10 3.51 4.01
N ALA A 27 -5.89 3.64 2.95
CA ALA A 27 -7.05 4.54 2.96
C ALA A 27 -8.15 4.01 3.90
N HIS A 28 -8.82 4.93 4.60
CA HIS A 28 -10.01 4.63 5.40
C HIS A 28 -11.26 4.61 4.49
N ASP A 29 -11.41 3.60 3.65
CA ASP A 29 -12.67 3.31 2.97
C ASP A 29 -13.54 2.35 3.81
N LYS A 30 -14.79 2.14 3.43
CA LYS A 30 -15.68 1.21 4.15
C LYS A 30 -15.06 -0.19 4.15
N ARG A 31 -15.25 -0.94 5.26
CA ARG A 31 -14.90 -2.38 5.33
C ARG A 31 -15.32 -3.10 4.05
N ASP A 32 -14.44 -3.96 3.57
CA ASP A 32 -14.63 -4.83 2.40
C ASP A 32 -14.67 -4.15 1.02
N GLN A 33 -14.39 -2.84 0.91
CA GLN A 33 -14.17 -2.25 -0.43
C GLN A 33 -12.86 -2.78 -1.04
N LEU A 34 -13.00 -3.44 -2.18
CA LEU A 34 -11.93 -3.84 -3.07
C LEU A 34 -11.94 -2.98 -4.34
N PRO A 35 -10.78 -2.71 -4.94
CA PRO A 35 -9.43 -3.09 -4.47
C PRO A 35 -9.00 -2.28 -3.23
N VAL A 36 -8.04 -2.80 -2.45
CA VAL A 36 -7.42 -2.05 -1.35
C VAL A 36 -6.76 -0.78 -1.91
N ARG A 37 -6.99 0.37 -1.27
CA ARG A 37 -6.40 1.65 -1.65
C ARG A 37 -5.27 2.04 -0.70
N CYS A 38 -4.12 2.41 -1.26
CA CYS A 38 -2.95 2.82 -0.52
C CYS A 38 -2.25 4.03 -1.16
N GLU A 39 -1.61 4.82 -0.32
CA GLU A 39 -0.71 5.90 -0.70
C GLU A 39 0.72 5.50 -0.31
N LEU A 40 1.66 5.57 -1.25
CA LEU A 40 3.10 5.39 -1.01
C LEU A 40 3.77 6.75 -1.05
N SER A 41 4.48 7.11 0.03
CA SER A 41 5.19 8.38 0.14
C SER A 41 6.59 8.18 0.71
N THR A 42 7.52 9.02 0.27
CA THR A 42 8.94 8.97 0.67
C THR A 42 9.20 9.97 1.79
N TRP A 43 9.88 9.53 2.86
CA TRP A 43 10.15 10.33 4.05
C TRP A 43 11.62 10.22 4.46
N PRO A 44 12.28 11.32 4.89
CA PRO A 44 13.52 11.22 5.65
C PRO A 44 13.28 10.45 6.95
N LEU A 45 14.18 9.54 7.31
CA LEU A 45 14.11 8.73 8.54
C LEU A 45 13.90 9.58 9.79
N VAL A 46 14.58 10.73 9.87
CA VAL A 46 14.58 11.63 11.02
C VAL A 46 13.28 12.43 11.18
N THR A 47 12.47 12.54 10.14
CA THR A 47 11.20 13.29 10.13
C THR A 47 10.02 12.43 9.71
N ALA A 48 10.19 11.10 9.67
CA ALA A 48 9.11 10.19 9.35
C ALA A 48 8.01 10.31 10.44
N PRO A 49 6.72 10.27 10.05
CA PRO A 49 5.64 10.22 11.03
C PRO A 49 5.74 8.93 11.87
N VAL A 50 4.94 8.83 12.94
CA VAL A 50 4.78 7.55 13.65
C VAL A 50 4.17 6.52 12.70
N TYR A 51 4.74 5.33 12.66
CA TYR A 51 4.27 4.23 11.82
C TYR A 51 4.37 2.90 12.57
N ASP A 52 3.50 1.97 12.19
CA ASP A 52 3.57 0.58 12.65
C ASP A 52 4.37 -0.27 11.66
N ALA A 53 5.20 -1.15 12.22
CA ALA A 53 5.91 -2.16 11.42
C ALA A 53 5.06 -3.43 11.35
N ILE A 54 4.84 -3.92 10.13
CA ILE A 54 4.09 -5.16 9.90
C ILE A 54 5.04 -6.22 9.35
N SER A 55 4.90 -7.45 9.82
CA SER A 55 5.64 -8.60 9.32
C SER A 55 4.70 -9.61 8.67
N TYR A 56 5.04 -10.05 7.46
CA TYR A 56 4.33 -11.09 6.74
C TYR A 56 5.31 -11.88 5.88
N THR A 57 4.97 -13.12 5.52
CA THR A 57 5.77 -13.96 4.64
C THR A 57 5.58 -13.53 3.18
N TRP A 58 6.35 -14.05 2.22
CA TRP A 58 6.01 -13.87 0.80
C TRP A 58 5.09 -15.00 0.35
N GLY A 59 3.96 -14.67 -0.26
CA GLY A 59 2.95 -15.65 -0.69
C GLY A 59 3.33 -16.34 -1.99
N ASP A 60 2.42 -17.19 -2.48
CA ASP A 60 2.57 -17.84 -3.78
C ASP A 60 2.66 -16.76 -4.89
N PRO A 61 3.71 -16.76 -5.74
CA PRO A 61 3.84 -15.81 -6.83
C PRO A 61 2.77 -15.95 -7.92
N SER A 62 2.07 -17.09 -8.00
CA SER A 62 0.95 -17.31 -8.91
C SER A 62 -0.36 -16.68 -8.42
N GLU A 63 -0.45 -16.38 -7.12
CA GLU A 63 -1.59 -15.71 -6.50
C GLU A 63 -1.30 -14.20 -6.40
N ALA A 64 -1.68 -13.46 -7.44
CA ALA A 64 -1.53 -12.01 -7.50
C ALA A 64 -2.87 -11.30 -7.70
N THR A 65 -2.99 -10.11 -7.10
CA THR A 65 -4.19 -9.27 -7.12
C THR A 65 -3.78 -7.81 -7.25
N ASP A 66 -4.65 -7.00 -7.86
CA ASP A 66 -4.41 -5.57 -8.02
C ASP A 66 -4.88 -4.80 -6.79
N ILE A 67 -4.01 -3.92 -6.29
CA ILE A 67 -4.38 -2.83 -5.40
C ILE A 67 -4.34 -1.49 -6.14
N LEU A 68 -4.91 -0.45 -5.55
CA LEU A 68 -4.71 0.92 -6.01
C LEU A 68 -3.62 1.57 -5.16
N LEU A 69 -2.49 1.89 -5.78
CA LEU A 69 -1.34 2.55 -5.18
C LEU A 69 -1.12 3.90 -5.84
N ASN A 70 -1.26 5.00 -5.09
CA ASN A 70 -1.21 6.37 -5.64
C ASN A 70 -2.13 6.51 -6.88
N GLU A 71 -3.39 6.06 -6.77
CA GLU A 71 -4.40 6.04 -7.84
C GLU A 71 -4.04 5.21 -9.09
N SER A 72 -2.97 4.44 -9.05
CA SER A 72 -2.51 3.56 -10.13
C SER A 72 -2.71 2.09 -9.77
N GLN A 73 -3.00 1.23 -10.75
CA GLN A 73 -3.07 -0.21 -10.50
C GLN A 73 -1.67 -0.76 -10.20
N PHE A 74 -1.56 -1.53 -9.11
CA PHE A 74 -0.31 -2.14 -8.68
C PHE A 74 -0.54 -3.58 -8.27
N LEU A 75 0.18 -4.50 -8.92
CA LEU A 75 0.03 -5.93 -8.69
C LEU A 75 0.82 -6.35 -7.45
N VAL A 76 0.13 -6.94 -6.48
CA VAL A 76 0.72 -7.50 -5.26
C VAL A 76 0.37 -8.98 -5.13
N ARG A 77 1.09 -9.69 -4.25
CA ARG A 77 0.73 -11.08 -3.90
C ARG A 77 -0.50 -11.10 -2.99
N GLY A 78 -1.30 -12.16 -3.07
CA GLY A 78 -2.54 -12.28 -2.31
C GLY A 78 -2.35 -12.11 -0.80
N ASN A 79 -1.24 -12.60 -0.25
CA ASN A 79 -0.95 -12.44 1.17
C ASN A 79 -0.58 -11.01 1.59
N CYS A 80 -0.03 -10.20 0.69
CA CYS A 80 0.18 -8.77 0.92
C CYS A 80 -1.17 -8.06 0.99
N GLU A 81 -2.07 -8.31 0.03
CA GLU A 81 -3.44 -7.77 0.05
C GLU A 81 -4.18 -8.18 1.33
N TYR A 82 -4.10 -9.45 1.72
CA TYR A 82 -4.73 -9.98 2.93
C TYR A 82 -4.28 -9.21 4.19
N VAL A 83 -2.97 -9.02 4.36
CA VAL A 83 -2.42 -8.27 5.51
C VAL A 83 -2.88 -6.81 5.49
N LEU A 84 -2.93 -6.17 4.32
CA LEU A 84 -3.45 -4.80 4.20
C LEU A 84 -4.94 -4.71 4.60
N GLN A 85 -5.75 -5.71 4.23
CA GLN A 85 -7.15 -5.78 4.65
C GLN A 85 -7.29 -5.95 6.16
N GLN A 86 -6.46 -6.80 6.78
CA GLN A 86 -6.45 -7.00 8.24
C GLN A 86 -6.12 -5.70 8.99
N ILE A 87 -5.08 -4.99 8.57
CA ILE A 87 -4.69 -3.70 9.20
C ILE A 87 -5.81 -2.67 9.04
N ARG A 88 -6.43 -2.60 7.85
CA ARG A 88 -7.57 -1.71 7.62
C ARG A 88 -8.71 -1.99 8.59
N ALA A 89 -9.06 -3.26 8.81
CA ALA A 89 -10.11 -3.63 9.76
C ALA A 89 -9.75 -3.25 11.21
N LEU A 90 -8.50 -3.51 11.63
CA LEU A 90 -8.01 -3.15 12.98
C LEU A 90 -8.09 -1.65 13.25
N ASN A 91 -7.73 -0.82 12.27
CA ASN A 91 -7.72 0.64 12.42
C ASN A 91 -9.12 1.27 12.39
N GLN A 92 -10.15 0.54 11.97
CA GLN A 92 -11.54 1.01 12.00
C GLN A 92 -12.23 0.74 13.34
N ASP A 93 -11.79 -0.29 14.06
CA ASP A 93 -12.34 -0.65 15.36
C ASP A 93 -11.75 0.19 16.52
N GLN A 94 -10.75 1.05 16.25
CA GLN A 94 -10.17 1.99 17.24
C GLN A 94 -10.97 3.30 17.45
N HIS A 95 -12.18 3.41 16.90
CA HIS A 95 -13.07 4.57 17.03
C HIS A 95 -14.32 4.30 17.90
N ILE A 96 -14.19 3.50 18.97
CA ILE A 96 -15.23 3.33 20.02
C ILE A 96 -14.91 4.22 21.22
#